data_AF-A0A6N8D1G7-F1
#
_entry.id   AF-A0A6N8D1G7-F1
#
_cell.length_a   1.000
_cell.length_b   1.000
_cell.length_c   1.000
_cell.angle_alpha   90.00
_cell.angle_beta   90.00
_cell.angle_gamma   90.00
#
_symmetry.space_group_name_H-M   'P 1'
#
loop_
_entity.id
_entity.type
_entity.pdbx_description
1 polymer ?
#
loop_
_entity_poly.entity_id
_entity_poly.type
_entity_poly.pdbx_seq_one_letter_code
_entity_poly.pdbx_strand_id
1 'polypeptide(L)'
;MTQKEFMERAGVVPTSEEFDYIHAVYMNTSMDKDEFCKDFKKHGGSSVLRDVHARAVNFELQDKQKQALIEEVAEFLIGKACAYEDTDFYKQAVKLVGQKKVTRMKLEMDLPLWKEDKEYIKENLK
;
A
#
# COMPACT_ATOMS: atom_id res chain seq x y z
N MET A 1 13.80 2.20 14.97
CA MET A 1 14.76 2.38 16.10
C MET A 1 14.94 3.87 16.35
N THR A 2 15.42 4.32 17.51
CA THR A 2 15.65 5.77 17.72
C THR A 2 17.04 6.19 17.22
N GLN A 3 17.23 7.48 16.93
CA GLN A 3 18.54 8.00 16.50
C GLN A 3 19.63 7.73 17.53
N LYS A 4 19.32 7.95 18.81
CA LYS A 4 20.21 7.67 19.92
C LYS A 4 20.58 6.17 19.99
N GLU A 5 19.59 5.29 19.83
CA GLU A 5 19.82 3.84 19.83
C GLU A 5 20.70 3.39 18.65
N PHE A 6 20.53 3.99 17.46
CA PHE A 6 21.40 3.72 16.31
C PHE A 6 22.83 4.20 16.56
N MET A 7 23.01 5.40 17.11
CA MET A 7 24.34 5.94 17.45
C MET A 7 25.08 5.02 18.45
N GLU A 8 24.38 4.55 19.47
CA GLU A 8 24.93 3.64 20.49
C GLU A 8 25.34 2.27 19.91
N ARG A 9 24.53 1.71 19.00
CA ARG A 9 24.79 0.38 18.39
C ARG A 9 25.78 0.42 17.23
N ALA A 10 25.65 1.39 16.32
CA ALA A 10 26.49 1.48 15.12
C ALA A 10 27.81 2.23 15.37
N GLY A 11 27.85 3.13 16.36
CA GLY A 11 28.99 4.01 16.63
C GLY A 11 29.18 5.08 15.54
N VAL A 12 28.11 5.48 14.87
CA VAL A 12 28.09 6.50 13.80
C VAL A 12 27.10 7.59 14.19
N VAL A 13 27.41 8.84 13.88
CA VAL A 13 26.55 10.01 14.18
C VAL A 13 25.93 10.51 12.86
N PRO A 14 24.77 9.99 12.45
CA PRO A 14 24.08 10.47 11.25
C PRO A 14 23.46 11.84 11.50
N THR A 15 23.40 12.66 10.44
CA THR A 15 22.52 13.83 10.37
C THR A 15 21.05 13.42 10.48
N SER A 16 20.14 14.38 10.67
CA SER A 16 18.69 14.08 10.72
C SER A 16 18.20 13.42 9.43
N GLU A 17 18.60 13.95 8.26
CA GLU A 17 18.20 13.41 6.95
C GLU A 17 18.77 12.01 6.69
N GLU A 18 20.03 11.77 7.07
CA GLU A 18 20.62 10.43 6.97
C GLU A 18 19.90 9.45 7.90
N PHE A 19 19.50 9.91 9.09
CA PHE A 19 18.76 9.07 10.02
C PHE A 19 17.36 8.72 9.51
N ASP A 20 16.66 9.64 8.85
CA ASP A 20 15.37 9.36 8.22
C ASP A 20 15.49 8.23 7.18
N TYR A 21 16.53 8.27 6.34
CA TYR A 21 16.85 7.19 5.41
C TYR A 21 17.17 5.88 6.14
N ILE A 22 18.08 5.90 7.12
CA ILE A 22 18.44 4.72 7.92
C ILE A 22 17.19 4.07 8.54
N HIS A 23 16.32 4.88 9.11
CA HIS A 23 15.10 4.44 9.77
C HIS A 23 14.11 3.86 8.76
N ALA A 24 13.94 4.50 7.60
CA ALA A 24 13.09 4.02 6.53
C ALA A 24 13.57 2.66 5.99
N VAL A 25 14.88 2.48 5.79
CA VAL A 25 15.45 1.19 5.37
C VAL A 25 15.19 0.14 6.45
N TYR A 26 15.48 0.43 7.73
CA TYR A 26 15.25 -0.51 8.83
C TYR A 26 13.80 -1.01 8.91
N MET A 27 12.82 -0.09 8.79
CA MET A 27 11.39 -0.43 8.84
C MET A 27 10.92 -1.33 7.70
N ASN A 28 11.71 -1.46 6.63
CA ASN A 28 11.45 -2.32 5.48
C ASN A 28 12.32 -3.59 5.47
N THR A 29 12.96 -3.92 6.58
CA THR A 29 13.75 -5.15 6.73
C THR A 29 13.18 -6.05 7.82
N SER A 30 13.43 -7.34 7.72
CA SER A 30 13.12 -8.32 8.78
C SER A 30 14.24 -8.47 9.81
N MET A 31 15.32 -7.70 9.68
CA MET A 31 16.48 -7.79 10.55
C MET A 31 16.16 -7.22 11.93
N ASP A 32 16.78 -7.80 12.97
CA ASP A 32 16.78 -7.15 14.28
C ASP A 32 17.69 -5.91 14.29
N LYS A 33 17.63 -5.15 15.38
CA LYS A 33 18.36 -3.87 15.49
C LYS A 33 19.87 -4.05 15.47
N ASP A 34 20.42 -5.11 16.06
CA ASP A 34 21.86 -5.34 16.14
C ASP A 34 22.41 -5.87 14.82
N GLU A 35 21.68 -6.80 14.20
CA GLU A 35 21.98 -7.29 12.85
C GLU A 35 22.00 -6.13 11.85
N PHE A 36 20.94 -5.32 11.85
CA PHE A 36 20.83 -4.16 10.97
C PHE A 36 21.96 -3.15 11.19
N CYS A 37 22.25 -2.75 12.44
CA CYS A 37 23.31 -1.76 12.72
C CYS A 37 24.68 -2.26 12.27
N LYS A 38 24.97 -3.56 12.46
CA LYS A 38 26.23 -4.18 12.04
C LYS A 38 26.36 -4.23 10.52
N ASP A 39 25.29 -4.52 9.80
CA ASP A 39 25.28 -4.57 8.34
C ASP A 39 25.34 -3.17 7.72
N PHE A 40 24.52 -2.24 8.23
CA PHE A 40 24.48 -0.86 7.80
C PHE A 40 25.84 -0.16 7.98
N LYS A 41 26.57 -0.48 9.06
CA LYS A 41 27.94 0.04 9.24
C LYS A 41 28.90 -0.34 8.10
N LYS A 42 28.70 -1.52 7.48
CA LYS A 42 29.54 -2.00 6.37
C LYS A 42 29.09 -1.47 5.02
N HIS A 43 27.78 -1.33 4.83
CA HIS A 43 27.18 -1.14 3.50
C HIS A 43 26.34 0.12 3.34
N GLY A 44 25.97 0.79 4.44
CA GLY A 44 25.03 1.91 4.46
C GLY A 44 25.49 3.18 3.73
N GLY A 45 26.80 3.31 3.46
CA GLY A 45 27.35 4.38 2.62
C GLY A 45 27.31 4.08 1.11
N SER A 46 26.79 2.93 0.69
CA SER A 46 26.72 2.54 -0.72
C SER A 46 25.69 3.38 -1.48
N SER A 47 26.16 4.16 -2.46
CA SER A 47 25.28 4.93 -3.36
C SER A 47 24.32 4.02 -4.13
N VAL A 48 24.77 2.82 -4.53
CA VAL A 48 23.93 1.85 -5.23
C VAL A 48 22.76 1.39 -4.36
N LEU A 49 23.00 1.09 -3.06
CA LEU A 49 21.92 0.68 -2.15
C LEU A 49 20.94 1.82 -1.91
N ARG A 50 21.45 3.06 -1.80
CA ARG A 50 20.59 4.25 -1.68
C ARG A 50 19.71 4.46 -2.91
N ASP A 51 20.26 4.33 -4.10
CA ASP A 51 19.52 4.51 -5.35
C ASP A 51 18.49 3.39 -5.58
N VAL A 52 18.83 2.14 -5.24
CA VAL A 52 17.89 1.01 -5.28
C VAL A 52 16.74 1.21 -4.27
N HIS A 53 17.04 1.66 -3.05
CA HIS A 53 16.01 1.99 -2.06
C HIS A 53 15.09 3.10 -2.55
N ALA A 54 15.64 4.21 -3.06
CA ALA A 54 14.86 5.31 -3.62
C ALA A 54 13.95 4.84 -4.77
N ARG A 55 14.45 3.96 -5.64
CA ARG A 55 13.66 3.35 -6.72
C ARG A 55 12.54 2.46 -6.18
N ALA A 56 12.78 1.67 -5.14
CA ALA A 56 11.77 0.84 -4.52
C ALA A 56 10.64 1.69 -3.90
N VAL A 57 11.00 2.71 -3.12
CA VAL A 57 10.04 3.66 -2.54
C VAL A 57 9.22 4.37 -3.62
N ASN A 58 9.86 4.78 -4.73
CA ASN A 58 9.16 5.39 -5.86
C ASN A 58 8.16 4.43 -6.51
N PHE A 59 8.50 3.14 -6.66
CA PHE A 59 7.56 2.14 -7.17
C PHE A 59 6.38 1.92 -6.23
N GLU A 60 6.62 1.85 -4.92
CA GLU A 60 5.54 1.74 -3.93
C GLU A 60 4.60 2.94 -3.97
N LEU A 61 5.15 4.15 -4.14
CA LEU A 61 4.34 5.37 -4.28
C LEU A 61 3.50 5.33 -5.57
N GLN A 62 4.10 4.93 -6.69
CA GLN A 62 3.39 4.79 -7.96
C GLN A 62 2.30 3.71 -7.90
N ASP A 63 2.55 2.60 -7.21
CA ASP A 63 1.57 1.54 -7.00
C ASP A 63 0.38 2.04 -6.18
N LYS A 64 0.63 2.73 -5.06
CA LYS A 64 -0.43 3.38 -4.26
C LYS A 64 -1.26 4.37 -5.07
N GLN A 65 -0.62 5.19 -5.91
CA GLN A 65 -1.31 6.14 -6.78
C GLN A 65 -2.18 5.42 -7.82
N LYS A 66 -1.67 4.37 -8.46
CA LYS A 66 -2.44 3.56 -9.41
C LYS A 66 -3.61 2.87 -8.73
N GLN A 67 -3.40 2.33 -7.53
CA GLN A 67 -4.43 1.66 -6.76
C GLN A 67 -5.56 2.63 -6.38
N ALA A 68 -5.23 3.86 -5.97
CA ALA A 68 -6.22 4.92 -5.73
C ALA A 68 -7.01 5.27 -7.00
N LEU A 69 -6.34 5.41 -8.16
CA LEU A 69 -7.01 5.68 -9.42
C LEU A 69 -7.93 4.54 -9.87
N ILE A 70 -7.50 3.28 -9.70
CA ILE A 70 -8.33 2.10 -10.00
C ILE A 70 -9.59 2.10 -9.13
N GLU A 71 -9.48 2.49 -7.87
CA GLU A 71 -10.62 2.60 -6.95
C GLU A 71 -11.59 3.70 -7.36
N GLU A 72 -11.09 4.89 -7.68
CA GLU A 72 -11.90 6.00 -8.17
C GLU A 72 -12.68 5.62 -9.45
N VAL A 73 -12.00 4.94 -10.39
CA VAL A 73 -12.65 4.46 -11.62
C VAL A 73 -13.70 3.39 -11.32
N ALA A 74 -13.43 2.49 -10.37
CA ALA A 74 -14.41 1.47 -9.97
C ALA A 74 -15.66 2.11 -9.35
N GLU A 75 -15.51 3.08 -8.44
CA GLU A 75 -16.62 3.83 -7.85
C GLU A 75 -17.45 4.54 -8.93
N PHE A 76 -16.79 5.20 -9.88
CA PHE A 76 -17.46 5.84 -11.00
C PHE A 76 -18.27 4.84 -11.83
N LEU A 77 -17.69 3.68 -12.18
CA LEU A 77 -18.37 2.62 -12.93
C LEU A 77 -19.57 2.05 -12.16
N ILE A 78 -19.44 1.84 -10.85
CA ILE A 78 -20.54 1.37 -9.99
C ILE A 78 -21.69 2.39 -9.98
N GLY A 79 -21.38 3.68 -9.83
CA GLY A 79 -22.38 4.74 -9.87
C GLY A 79 -23.12 4.79 -11.22
N LYS A 80 -22.39 4.66 -12.33
CA LYS A 80 -22.97 4.58 -13.68
C LYS A 80 -23.82 3.34 -13.87
N ALA A 81 -23.36 2.17 -13.40
CA ALA A 81 -24.12 0.93 -13.43
C ALA A 81 -25.46 1.07 -12.72
N CYS A 82 -25.48 1.71 -11.53
CA CYS A 82 -26.72 1.91 -10.78
C CYS A 82 -27.64 2.93 -11.43
N ALA A 83 -27.11 4.01 -12.00
CA ALA A 83 -27.91 5.07 -12.64
C ALA A 83 -28.59 4.62 -13.94
N TYR A 84 -27.96 3.69 -14.69
CA TYR A 84 -28.48 3.20 -15.97
C TYR A 84 -28.97 1.74 -15.93
N GLU A 85 -28.94 1.11 -14.75
CA GLU A 85 -29.22 -0.33 -14.58
C GLU A 85 -28.38 -1.22 -15.52
N ASP A 86 -27.15 -0.78 -15.81
CA ASP A 86 -26.27 -1.42 -16.79
C ASP A 86 -25.31 -2.39 -16.11
N THR A 87 -25.52 -3.68 -16.38
CA THR A 87 -24.72 -4.75 -15.79
C THR A 87 -23.29 -4.80 -16.29
N ASP A 88 -22.97 -4.21 -17.44
CA ASP A 88 -21.62 -4.28 -18.00
C ASP A 88 -20.65 -3.34 -17.27
N PHE A 89 -21.09 -2.13 -16.89
CA PHE A 89 -20.30 -1.26 -16.02
C PHE A 89 -20.01 -1.92 -14.67
N TYR A 90 -21.02 -2.58 -14.08
CA TYR A 90 -20.84 -3.31 -12.83
C TYR A 90 -19.81 -4.45 -12.97
N LYS A 91 -19.90 -5.26 -14.04
CA LYS A 91 -18.92 -6.33 -14.31
C LYS A 91 -17.51 -5.77 -14.50
N GLN A 92 -17.34 -4.62 -15.17
CA GLN A 92 -16.03 -3.99 -15.30
C GLN A 92 -15.47 -3.52 -13.95
N ALA A 93 -16.30 -2.93 -13.08
CA ALA A 93 -15.88 -2.58 -11.73
C ALA A 93 -15.43 -3.81 -10.93
N VAL A 94 -16.22 -4.90 -10.97
CA VAL A 94 -15.85 -6.17 -10.32
C VAL A 94 -14.53 -6.73 -10.88
N LYS A 95 -14.27 -6.62 -12.18
CA LYS A 95 -13.00 -7.03 -12.79
C LYS A 95 -11.81 -6.20 -12.30
N LEU A 96 -12.01 -4.91 -12.03
CA LEU A 96 -10.94 -4.00 -11.58
C LEU A 96 -10.56 -4.22 -10.10
N VAL A 97 -11.55 -4.34 -9.21
CA VAL A 97 -11.32 -4.30 -7.76
C VAL A 97 -11.80 -5.54 -6.99
N GLY A 98 -12.47 -6.47 -7.67
CA GLY A 98 -13.04 -7.69 -7.10
C GLY A 98 -14.39 -7.48 -6.40
N GLN A 99 -15.16 -8.56 -6.29
CA GLN A 99 -16.54 -8.54 -5.76
C GLN A 99 -16.61 -7.98 -4.33
N LYS A 100 -15.67 -8.37 -3.46
CA LYS A 100 -15.59 -7.87 -2.08
C LYS A 100 -15.57 -6.35 -2.02
N LYS A 101 -14.75 -5.72 -2.87
CA LYS A 101 -14.52 -4.28 -2.85
C LYS A 101 -15.69 -3.53 -3.47
N VAL A 102 -16.26 -4.04 -4.56
CA VAL A 102 -17.49 -3.50 -5.16
C VAL A 102 -18.64 -3.51 -4.16
N THR A 103 -18.88 -4.63 -3.49
CA THR A 103 -19.95 -4.71 -2.48
C THR A 103 -19.75 -3.72 -1.34
N ARG A 104 -18.50 -3.58 -0.86
CA ARG A 104 -18.18 -2.58 0.17
C ARG A 104 -18.41 -1.15 -0.33
N MET A 105 -17.94 -0.80 -1.52
CA MET A 105 -18.13 0.52 -2.13
C MET A 105 -19.62 0.85 -2.27
N LYS A 106 -20.45 -0.11 -2.71
CA LYS A 106 -21.90 0.09 -2.80
C LYS A 106 -22.54 0.35 -1.45
N LEU A 107 -22.07 -0.29 -0.39
CA LEU A 107 -22.51 -0.01 0.98
C LEU A 107 -22.07 1.38 1.44
N GLU A 108 -20.80 1.74 1.21
CA GLU A 108 -20.23 3.04 1.59
C GLU A 108 -20.88 4.22 0.83
N MET A 109 -21.37 3.98 -0.38
CA MET A 109 -22.05 4.96 -1.23
C MET A 109 -23.59 4.92 -1.13
N ASP A 110 -24.16 4.09 -0.24
CA ASP A 110 -25.61 3.88 -0.08
C ASP A 110 -26.34 3.48 -1.39
N LEU A 111 -25.69 2.67 -2.23
CA LEU A 111 -26.22 2.21 -3.51
C LEU A 111 -26.98 0.87 -3.40
N PRO A 112 -27.97 0.61 -4.28
CA PRO A 112 -28.78 -0.60 -4.21
C PRO A 112 -27.95 -1.86 -4.46
N LEU A 113 -27.95 -2.80 -3.51
CA LEU A 113 -27.26 -4.07 -3.64
C LEU A 113 -27.94 -4.98 -4.67
N TRP A 114 -27.13 -5.49 -5.60
CA TRP A 114 -27.59 -6.41 -6.64
C TRP A 114 -27.52 -7.85 -6.15
N LYS A 115 -27.90 -8.81 -7.02
CA LYS A 115 -27.94 -10.23 -6.65
C LYS A 115 -26.56 -10.72 -6.20
N GLU A 116 -25.54 -10.38 -6.97
CA GLU A 116 -24.15 -10.76 -6.77
C GLU A 116 -23.60 -10.20 -5.44
N ASP A 117 -23.92 -8.95 -5.11
CA ASP A 117 -23.54 -8.34 -3.83
C ASP A 117 -24.17 -9.10 -2.65
N LYS A 118 -25.46 -9.41 -2.75
CA LYS A 118 -26.21 -10.10 -1.69
C LYS A 118 -25.72 -11.54 -1.51
N GLU A 119 -25.38 -12.23 -2.59
CA GLU A 119 -24.79 -13.57 -2.55
C GLU A 119 -23.42 -13.53 -1.88
N TYR A 120 -22.55 -12.58 -2.27
CA TYR A 120 -21.26 -12.40 -1.61
C TYR A 120 -21.39 -12.15 -0.11
N ILE A 121 -22.30 -11.26 0.31
CA ILE A 121 -22.54 -11.00 1.74
C ILE A 121 -22.98 -12.28 2.45
N LYS A 122 -23.97 -13.00 1.92
CA LYS A 122 -24.47 -14.24 2.54
C LYS A 122 -23.39 -15.31 2.73
N GLU A 123 -22.48 -15.44 1.77
CA GLU A 123 -21.39 -16.42 1.83
C GLU A 123 -20.33 -16.06 2.88
N ASN A 124 -20.20 -14.77 3.21
CA ASN A 124 -19.16 -14.25 4.11
C ASN A 124 -19.67 -13.83 5.49
N LEU A 125 -21.00 -13.87 5.73
CA LEU A 125 -21.61 -13.78 7.05
C LEU A 125 -21.54 -15.15 7.75
N LYS A 126 -20.38 -15.48 8.30
CA LYS A 126 -20.22 -16.60 9.24
C LYS A 126 -19.97 -16.08 10.65
#